data_AF-A0AAU4KCN2-F1
#
_entry.id   AF-A0AAU4KCN2-F1
#
_cell.length_a   1.000
_cell.length_b   1.000
_cell.length_c   1.000
_cell.angle_alpha   90.00
_cell.angle_beta   90.00
_cell.angle_gamma   90.00
#
_symmetry.space_group_name_H-M   'P 1'
#
loop_
_entity.id
_entity.type
_entity.pdbx_description
1 polymer ?
#
loop_
_entity_poly.entity_id
_entity_poly.type
_entity_poly.pdbx_seq_one_letter_code
_entity_poly.pdbx_strand_id
1 'polypeptide(L)'
;MERIADLSEARPEAAGEAIAAFNAMTGHDYVALDFAEYYGSRSLEEFGREAARPARPMVADIARDELVEIVRRLLKADPESDCYLRLLETNVSHPRVSDLVFHRLDNLRASSAEQIVDEALKYRPIAL
;
A
#
# COMPACT_ATOMS: atom_id res chain seq x y z
N MET A 1 28.26 7.93 -3.13
CA MET A 1 26.97 7.25 -3.40
C MET A 1 26.02 8.33 -3.89
N GLU A 2 25.63 8.31 -5.16
CA GLU A 2 24.71 9.30 -5.75
C GLU A 2 23.27 8.94 -5.35
N ARG A 3 22.40 9.94 -5.08
CA ARG A 3 20.99 9.69 -4.69
C ARG A 3 20.13 9.53 -5.95
N ILE A 4 19.18 8.59 -5.92
CA ILE A 4 18.25 8.36 -7.05
C ILE A 4 17.48 9.65 -7.41
N ALA A 5 17.06 10.44 -6.41
CA ALA A 5 16.41 11.73 -6.63
C ALA A 5 17.25 12.69 -7.49
N ASP A 6 18.53 12.84 -7.15
CA ASP A 6 19.45 13.74 -7.84
C ASP A 6 19.75 13.23 -9.27
N LEU A 7 19.76 11.91 -9.45
CA LEU A 7 19.94 11.27 -10.76
C LEU A 7 18.71 11.43 -11.67
N SER A 8 17.50 11.39 -11.12
CA SER A 8 16.27 11.52 -11.90
C SER A 8 16.18 12.86 -12.64
N GLU A 9 16.73 13.93 -12.06
CA GLU A 9 16.78 15.25 -12.71
C GLU A 9 17.98 15.42 -13.65
N ALA A 10 19.15 14.87 -13.28
CA ALA A 10 20.41 15.12 -14.00
C ALA A 10 20.76 14.09 -15.07
N ARG A 11 20.38 12.82 -14.89
CA ARG A 11 20.74 11.67 -15.74
C ARG A 11 19.64 10.60 -15.70
N PRO A 12 18.54 10.76 -16.46
CA PRO A 12 17.37 9.88 -16.37
C PRO A 12 17.65 8.40 -16.62
N GLU A 13 18.59 8.07 -17.53
CA GLU A 13 18.98 6.67 -17.79
C GLU A 13 19.67 6.03 -16.58
N ALA A 14 20.58 6.76 -15.92
CA ALA A 14 21.26 6.29 -14.71
C ALA A 14 20.29 6.18 -13.51
N ALA A 15 19.26 7.04 -13.45
CA ALA A 15 18.19 6.91 -12.48
C ALA A 15 17.37 5.62 -12.71
N GLY A 16 17.07 5.28 -13.96
CA GLY A 16 16.37 4.05 -14.33
C GLY A 16 17.09 2.79 -13.84
N GLU A 17 18.41 2.70 -14.04
CA GLU A 17 19.21 1.57 -13.55
C GLU A 17 19.21 1.48 -12.01
N ALA A 18 19.36 2.61 -11.33
CA ALA A 18 19.38 2.65 -9.87
C ALA A 18 18.00 2.27 -9.27
N ILE A 19 16.91 2.70 -9.90
CA ILE A 19 15.54 2.32 -9.51
C ILE A 19 15.33 0.81 -9.72
N ALA A 20 15.75 0.27 -10.87
CA ALA A 20 15.63 -1.16 -11.14
C ALA A 20 16.40 -2.00 -10.11
N ALA A 21 17.61 -1.58 -9.74
CA ALA A 21 18.41 -2.24 -8.69
C ALA A 21 17.73 -2.15 -7.31
N PHE A 22 17.16 -0.99 -6.96
CA PHE A 22 16.45 -0.80 -5.70
C PHE A 22 15.18 -1.64 -5.61
N ASN A 23 14.41 -1.72 -6.69
CA ASN A 23 13.23 -2.58 -6.81
C ASN A 23 13.60 -4.07 -6.70
N ALA A 24 14.68 -4.50 -7.35
CA ALA A 24 15.17 -5.88 -7.21
C ALA A 24 15.58 -6.22 -5.76
N MET A 25 16.14 -5.24 -5.03
CA MET A 25 16.55 -5.43 -3.63
C MET A 25 15.36 -5.46 -2.65
N THR A 26 14.35 -4.62 -2.88
CA THR A 26 13.25 -4.39 -1.93
C THR A 26 11.99 -5.19 -2.30
N GLY A 27 11.89 -5.66 -3.55
CA GLY A 27 10.72 -6.35 -4.09
C GLY A 27 9.57 -5.41 -4.48
N HIS A 28 9.78 -4.10 -4.45
CA HIS A 28 8.81 -3.07 -4.85
C HIS A 28 8.92 -2.75 -6.35
N ASP A 29 7.99 -1.93 -6.83
CA ASP A 29 7.84 -1.47 -8.20
C ASP A 29 7.85 0.07 -8.29
N TYR A 30 8.76 0.70 -7.54
CA TYR A 30 8.93 2.15 -7.55
C TYR A 30 9.29 2.68 -8.95
N VAL A 31 8.79 3.87 -9.28
CA VAL A 31 9.08 4.64 -10.48
C VAL A 31 9.83 5.92 -10.12
N ALA A 32 10.39 6.62 -11.12
CA ALA A 32 11.18 7.84 -10.88
C ALA A 32 10.41 8.92 -10.09
N LEU A 33 9.09 8.98 -10.27
CA LEU A 33 8.22 9.92 -9.55
C LEU A 33 8.23 9.66 -8.03
N ASP A 34 8.28 8.41 -7.59
CA ASP A 34 8.31 8.05 -6.16
C ASP A 34 9.57 8.57 -5.45
N PHE A 35 10.64 8.82 -6.21
CA PHE A 35 11.89 9.41 -5.72
C PHE A 35 11.98 10.92 -5.94
N ALA A 36 11.14 11.49 -6.81
CA ALA A 36 11.08 12.92 -7.09
C ALA A 36 10.15 13.66 -6.11
N GLU A 37 9.12 12.99 -5.61
CA GLU A 37 8.14 13.54 -4.66
C GLU A 37 8.65 13.56 -3.19
N TYR A 38 9.81 14.16 -2.94
CA TYR A 38 10.21 14.55 -1.58
C TYR A 38 9.51 15.83 -1.07
N TYR A 39 8.55 16.38 -1.81
CA TYR A 39 7.91 17.65 -1.48
C TYR A 39 6.52 17.47 -0.84
N GLY A 40 6.49 17.36 0.49
CA GLY A 40 5.39 17.87 1.31
C GLY A 40 4.62 16.85 2.15
N SER A 41 4.51 15.59 1.71
CA SER A 41 3.66 14.57 2.38
C SER A 41 4.45 13.46 3.09
N ARG A 42 5.75 13.30 2.79
CA ARG A 42 6.55 12.18 3.29
C ARG A 42 8.03 12.52 3.47
N SER A 43 8.61 12.06 4.56
CA SER A 43 10.05 12.16 4.84
C SER A 43 10.86 11.02 4.21
N LEU A 44 12.16 11.23 4.03
CA LEU A 44 13.09 10.17 3.59
C LEU A 44 13.12 8.98 4.54
N GLU A 45 12.97 9.22 5.85
CA GLU A 45 12.93 8.17 6.85
C GLU A 45 11.68 7.29 6.69
N GLU A 46 10.50 7.91 6.52
CA GLU A 46 9.26 7.18 6.25
C GLU A 46 9.34 6.37 4.95
N PHE A 47 9.98 6.92 3.90
CA PHE A 47 10.24 6.19 2.66
C PHE A 47 11.13 4.98 2.89
N GLY A 48 12.25 5.16 3.60
CA GLY A 48 13.17 4.08 3.92
C GLY A 48 12.51 2.96 4.75
N ARG A 49 11.66 3.31 5.72
CA ARG A 49 10.92 2.34 6.54
C ARG A 49 9.93 1.51 5.71
N GLU A 50 9.26 2.11 4.73
CA GLU A 50 8.38 1.36 3.82
C GLU A 50 9.16 0.46 2.88
N ALA A 51 10.21 0.98 2.26
CA ALA A 51 11.03 0.19 1.34
C ALA A 51 11.71 -1.00 2.04
N ALA A 52 11.95 -0.90 3.34
CA ALA A 52 12.47 -2.00 4.16
C ALA A 52 11.42 -3.07 4.51
N ARG A 53 10.12 -2.81 4.28
CA ARG A 53 9.04 -3.78 4.49
C ARG A 53 8.80 -4.60 3.22
N PRO A 54 8.26 -5.82 3.35
CA PRO A 54 7.84 -6.60 2.19
C PRO A 54 6.85 -5.80 1.34
N ALA A 55 7.10 -5.71 0.03
CA ALA A 55 6.26 -4.94 -0.88
C ALA A 55 4.81 -5.44 -0.95
N ARG A 56 4.64 -6.76 -0.81
CA ARG A 56 3.37 -7.47 -0.92
C ARG A 56 3.26 -8.43 0.26
N PRO A 57 2.90 -7.94 1.45
CA PRO A 57 2.82 -8.77 2.63
C PRO A 57 1.59 -9.68 2.51
N MET A 58 1.81 -10.93 2.07
CA MET A 58 0.76 -11.95 2.01
C MET A 58 0.87 -12.84 3.24
N VAL A 59 -0.23 -12.95 3.99
CA VAL A 59 -0.36 -13.83 5.15
C VAL A 59 -1.23 -15.01 4.72
N ALA A 60 -0.63 -16.21 4.71
CA ALA A 60 -1.37 -17.43 4.44
C ALA A 60 -2.48 -17.61 5.49
N ASP A 61 -3.68 -17.97 5.03
CA ASP A 61 -4.83 -18.28 5.87
C ASP A 61 -5.25 -17.17 6.84
N ILE A 62 -5.10 -15.90 6.43
CA ILE A 62 -5.53 -14.76 7.24
C ILE A 62 -6.99 -14.92 7.69
N ALA A 63 -7.22 -14.83 8.99
CA ALA A 63 -8.53 -14.99 9.57
C ALA A 63 -9.38 -13.73 9.34
N ARG A 64 -10.70 -13.91 9.28
CA ARG A 64 -11.65 -12.80 9.18
C ARG A 64 -11.43 -11.76 10.28
N ASP A 65 -11.21 -12.20 11.52
CA ASP A 65 -11.02 -11.28 12.65
C ASP A 65 -9.73 -10.47 12.55
N GLU A 66 -8.69 -11.00 11.90
CA GLU A 66 -7.45 -10.26 11.61
C GLU A 66 -7.69 -9.19 10.56
N LEU A 67 -8.45 -9.50 9.50
CA LEU A 67 -8.90 -8.51 8.51
C LEU A 67 -9.74 -7.41 9.18
N VAL A 68 -10.60 -7.76 10.12
CA VAL A 68 -11.40 -6.78 10.89
C VAL A 68 -10.50 -5.87 11.70
N GLU A 69 -9.47 -6.39 12.35
CA GLU A 69 -8.52 -5.57 13.12
C GLU A 69 -7.70 -4.65 12.20
N ILE A 70 -7.28 -5.13 11.03
CA ILE A 70 -6.61 -4.30 10.00
C ILE A 70 -7.51 -3.13 9.60
N VAL A 71 -8.76 -3.41 9.22
CA VAL A 71 -9.73 -2.36 8.86
C VAL A 71 -9.96 -1.40 10.03
N ARG A 72 -10.09 -1.91 11.26
CA ARG A 72 -10.29 -1.08 12.45
C ARG A 72 -9.14 -0.10 12.68
N ARG A 73 -7.88 -0.49 12.42
CA ARG A 73 -6.72 0.40 12.51
C ARG A 73 -6.72 1.45 11.41
N LEU A 74 -7.08 1.08 10.19
CA LEU A 74 -7.26 2.02 9.08
C LEU A 74 -8.33 3.08 9.40
N LEU A 75 -9.45 2.67 9.98
CA LEU A 75 -10.52 3.60 10.38
C LEU A 75 -10.11 4.58 11.48
N LYS A 76 -9.11 4.23 12.29
CA LYS A 76 -8.56 5.07 13.35
C LYS A 76 -7.42 5.98 12.88
N ALA A 77 -7.05 5.92 11.59
CA ALA A 77 -5.88 6.61 11.05
C ALA A 77 -4.61 6.29 11.87
N ASP A 78 -4.36 5.00 12.10
CA ASP A 78 -3.14 4.53 12.76
C ASP A 78 -1.88 5.07 12.05
N PRO A 79 -0.79 5.40 12.76
CA PRO A 79 0.46 5.86 12.13
C PRO A 79 1.01 4.91 11.06
N GLU A 80 0.64 3.62 11.13
CA GLU A 80 1.04 2.59 10.18
C GLU A 80 -0.06 2.27 9.14
N SER A 81 -0.99 3.21 8.91
CA SER A 81 -2.13 3.02 7.99
C SER A 81 -1.70 2.55 6.60
N ASP A 82 -0.60 3.08 6.04
CA ASP A 82 -0.11 2.65 4.73
C ASP A 82 0.29 1.16 4.72
N CYS A 83 0.87 0.67 5.82
CA CYS A 83 1.22 -0.74 5.98
C CYS A 83 -0.03 -1.61 6.08
N TYR A 84 -1.01 -1.19 6.88
CA TYR A 84 -2.27 -1.92 7.04
C TYR A 84 -3.08 -1.94 5.75
N LEU A 85 -3.00 -0.88 4.95
CA LEU A 85 -3.66 -0.81 3.66
C LEU A 85 -3.08 -1.82 2.68
N ARG A 86 -1.74 -1.85 2.52
CA ARG A 86 -1.08 -2.86 1.68
C ARG A 86 -1.39 -4.28 2.12
N LEU A 87 -1.42 -4.52 3.44
CA LEU A 87 -1.76 -5.82 4.00
C LEU A 87 -3.20 -6.21 3.65
N LEU A 88 -4.15 -5.28 3.74
CA LEU A 88 -5.53 -5.52 3.34
C LEU A 88 -5.65 -5.81 1.83
N GLU A 89 -5.05 -4.99 0.98
CA GLU A 89 -5.10 -5.11 -0.48
C GLU A 89 -4.47 -6.40 -0.99
N THR A 90 -3.38 -6.85 -0.35
CA THR A 90 -2.69 -8.09 -0.76
C THR A 90 -3.47 -9.33 -0.35
N ASN A 91 -4.25 -9.28 0.73
CA ASN A 91 -4.91 -10.45 1.31
C ASN A 91 -6.43 -10.54 1.01
N VAL A 92 -7.00 -9.55 0.32
CA VAL A 92 -8.43 -9.52 -0.04
C VAL A 92 -8.59 -9.41 -1.55
N SER A 93 -9.35 -10.33 -2.15
CA SER A 93 -9.53 -10.37 -3.61
C SER A 93 -10.34 -9.20 -4.19
N HIS A 94 -11.01 -8.41 -3.34
CA HIS A 94 -11.83 -7.28 -3.78
C HIS A 94 -10.94 -6.18 -4.39
N PRO A 95 -11.07 -5.88 -5.70
CA PRO A 95 -10.11 -5.04 -6.44
C PRO A 95 -10.07 -3.58 -6.00
N ARG A 96 -11.08 -3.14 -5.24
CA ARG A 96 -11.22 -1.78 -4.70
C ARG A 96 -11.48 -1.78 -3.20
N VAL A 97 -10.80 -2.66 -2.45
CA VAL A 97 -11.05 -2.81 -1.01
C VAL A 97 -10.76 -1.52 -0.22
N SER A 98 -9.78 -0.73 -0.68
CA SER A 98 -9.46 0.60 -0.14
C SER A 98 -10.65 1.57 -0.21
N ASP A 99 -11.44 1.54 -1.29
CA ASP A 99 -12.63 2.37 -1.43
C ASP A 99 -13.71 2.02 -0.40
N LEU A 100 -13.82 0.74 -0.01
CA LEU A 100 -14.74 0.32 1.05
C LEU A 100 -14.31 0.89 2.42
N VAL A 101 -13.05 1.27 2.59
CA VAL A 101 -12.52 1.88 3.81
C VAL A 101 -12.68 3.40 3.77
N PHE A 102 -12.21 4.05 2.70
CA PHE A 102 -12.02 5.50 2.63
C PHE A 102 -13.06 6.26 1.80
N HIS A 103 -13.67 5.62 0.80
CA HIS A 103 -14.55 6.25 -0.19
C HIS A 103 -15.97 5.68 -0.15
N ARG A 104 -16.49 5.53 1.06
CA ARG A 104 -17.78 4.88 1.31
C ARG A 104 -18.95 5.71 0.81
N LEU A 105 -19.82 5.05 0.03
CA LEU A 105 -21.16 5.57 -0.32
C LEU A 105 -21.97 5.83 0.97
N ASP A 106 -22.95 6.73 0.89
CA ASP A 106 -23.72 7.20 2.05
C ASP A 106 -24.37 6.06 2.88
N ASN A 107 -24.73 4.95 2.24
CA ASN A 107 -25.28 3.76 2.90
C ASN A 107 -24.25 2.93 3.70
N LEU A 108 -22.95 3.17 3.51
CA LEU A 108 -21.85 2.46 4.17
C LEU A 108 -21.00 3.37 5.09
N ARG A 109 -21.25 4.69 5.13
CA ARG A 109 -20.45 5.62 5.94
C ARG A 109 -20.42 5.28 7.44
N ALA A 110 -21.49 4.70 7.97
CA ALA A 110 -21.56 4.24 9.36
C ALA A 110 -21.16 2.78 9.55
N SER A 111 -20.65 2.11 8.50
CA SER A 111 -20.31 0.70 8.57
C SER A 111 -19.16 0.44 9.53
N SER A 112 -19.33 -0.59 10.35
CA SER A 112 -18.27 -1.08 11.23
C SER A 112 -17.18 -1.79 10.43
N ALA A 113 -16.02 -2.04 11.05
CA ALA A 113 -14.93 -2.77 10.42
C ALA A 113 -15.38 -4.18 9.97
N GLU A 114 -16.22 -4.83 10.76
CA GLU A 114 -16.82 -6.12 10.47
C GLU A 114 -17.67 -6.08 9.19
N GLN A 115 -18.52 -5.06 9.04
CA GLN A 115 -19.36 -4.91 7.85
C GLN A 115 -18.53 -4.65 6.59
N ILE A 116 -17.47 -3.84 6.70
CA ILE A 116 -16.56 -3.59 5.57
C ILE A 116 -15.88 -4.88 5.12
N VAL A 117 -15.39 -5.69 6.07
CA VAL A 117 -14.78 -6.99 5.76
C VAL A 117 -15.79 -7.93 5.14
N ASP A 118 -17.02 -7.99 5.66
CA ASP A 118 -18.06 -8.84 5.09
C ASP A 118 -18.40 -8.44 3.65
N GLU A 119 -18.51 -7.15 3.34
CA GLU A 119 -18.71 -6.68 1.95
C GLU A 119 -17.51 -7.03 1.06
N ALA A 120 -16.28 -6.85 1.55
CA ALA A 120 -15.09 -7.16 0.78
C ALA A 120 -15.00 -8.65 0.44
N LEU A 121 -15.34 -9.53 1.38
CA LEU A 121 -15.30 -10.99 1.21
C LEU A 121 -16.44 -11.55 0.36
N LYS A 122 -17.51 -10.77 0.09
CA LYS A 122 -18.56 -11.17 -0.87
C LYS A 122 -18.07 -11.15 -2.31
N TYR A 123 -17.03 -10.36 -2.61
CA TYR A 123 -16.51 -10.28 -3.97
C TYR A 123 -15.95 -11.63 -4.43
N ARG A 124 -16.43 -12.08 -5.59
CA ARG A 124 -15.92 -13.27 -6.27
C ARG A 124 -15.27 -12.82 -7.57
N PRO A 125 -13.95 -12.99 -7.74
CA PRO A 125 -13.30 -12.72 -9.00
C PRO A 125 -13.97 -13.52 -10.12
N ILE A 126 -14.24 -12.87 -11.25
CA ILE A 126 -14.68 -13.56 -12.46
C ILE A 126 -13.43 -14.20 -13.06
N ALA A 127 -13.46 -15.51 -13.31
CA ALA A 127 -12.39 -16.16 -14.06
C ALA A 127 -12.46 -15.66 -15.51
N LEU A 128 -11.39 -14.99 -15.96
CA LEU A 128 -11.21 -14.56 -17.34
C LEU A 128 -10.53 -15.64 -18.16
#